data_AF-G0P6Q9-F1
#
_entry.id   AF-G0P6Q9-F1
#
_cell.length_a   1.000
_cell.length_b   1.000
_cell.length_c   1.000
_cell.angle_alpha   90.00
_cell.angle_beta   90.00
_cell.angle_gamma   90.00
#
_symmetry.space_group_name_H-M   'P 1'
#
loop_
_entity.id
_entity.type
_entity.pdbx_description
1 polymer ?
#
loop_
_entity_poly.entity_id
_entity_poly.type
_entity_poly.pdbx_seq_one_letter_code
_entity_poly.pdbx_strand_id
1 'polypeptide(L)'
;MRSLTFAVSLVSLTFIQARVIVDPLDLATYDDSTARTSFFPLAAAAYSTNPQKCLSAKFSNAQLRRQVNVQCDSGGKNDICSAYTALLPANNAVVLSFRGTQGFLQLIEEADKSVFQSQSQWIAGGKVSKYFGDAFNTLWNAGMKDDVNYLLHTNPTFEVWVTGHSLGGSMASLAASYIVSNQIAPGNKVKLITYGQPRTGNTPFAVAHDAQMAYSYRVTHNRDVVPHIPNEGMEDYKHHKAEVFYKESMKPGASYKVCSSADESNDCSNGLLITASVSDHLTYFTKDVSQWGEAGCN
;
A
#
# COMPACT_ATOMS: atom_id res chain seq x y z
N MET A 1 47.06 -59.62 23.28
CA MET A 1 46.68 -58.20 23.21
C MET A 1 45.79 -58.00 21.99
N ARG A 2 44.46 -57.91 22.18
CA ARG A 2 43.50 -57.59 21.11
C ARG A 2 42.93 -56.21 21.41
N SER A 3 43.17 -55.27 20.50
CA SER A 3 42.75 -53.88 20.58
C SER A 3 41.24 -53.78 20.33
N LEU A 4 40.49 -53.18 21.26
CA LEU A 4 39.08 -52.84 21.06
C LEU A 4 39.00 -51.45 20.42
N THR A 5 38.58 -51.39 19.17
CA THR A 5 38.30 -50.13 18.47
C THR A 5 36.86 -49.71 18.76
N PHE A 6 36.66 -48.61 19.48
CA PHE A 6 35.33 -48.00 19.68
C PHE A 6 34.97 -47.18 18.43
N ALA A 7 33.94 -47.59 17.71
CA ALA A 7 33.35 -46.79 16.63
C ALA A 7 32.39 -45.75 17.24
N VAL A 8 32.75 -44.47 17.13
CA VAL A 8 31.84 -43.35 17.46
C VAL A 8 30.96 -43.11 16.23
N SER A 9 29.66 -43.40 16.34
CA SER A 9 28.69 -43.08 15.30
C SER A 9 28.30 -41.61 15.41
N LEU A 10 28.68 -40.78 14.44
CA LEU A 10 28.16 -39.42 14.30
C LEU A 10 26.70 -39.50 13.82
N VAL A 11 25.76 -39.14 14.69
CA VAL A 11 24.37 -38.89 14.31
C VAL A 11 24.30 -37.50 13.68
N SER A 12 24.16 -37.44 12.36
CA SER A 12 23.86 -36.21 11.64
C SER A 12 22.43 -35.77 11.96
N LEU A 13 22.27 -34.71 12.76
CA LEU A 13 20.98 -34.04 12.94
C LEU A 13 20.61 -33.30 11.65
N THR A 14 19.71 -33.89 10.87
CA THR A 14 19.01 -33.18 9.80
C THR A 14 18.00 -32.23 10.42
N PHE A 15 18.26 -30.93 10.34
CA PHE A 15 17.25 -29.91 10.62
C PHE A 15 16.16 -30.01 9.55
N ILE A 16 15.06 -30.67 9.88
CA ILE A 16 13.81 -30.54 9.12
C ILE A 16 13.32 -29.13 9.38
N GLN A 17 13.52 -28.22 8.42
CA GLN A 17 12.78 -26.96 8.38
C GLN A 17 11.30 -27.34 8.23
N ALA A 18 10.59 -27.37 9.35
CA ALA A 18 9.14 -27.41 9.33
C ALA A 18 8.68 -26.14 8.61
N ARG A 19 8.20 -26.29 7.37
CA ARG A 19 7.41 -25.25 6.73
C ARG A 19 6.15 -25.13 7.56
N VAL A 20 6.04 -24.06 8.35
CA VAL A 20 4.76 -23.64 8.89
C VAL A 20 3.89 -23.32 7.68
N ILE A 21 2.98 -24.22 7.34
CA ILE A 21 1.87 -23.92 6.45
C ILE A 21 0.98 -23.02 7.30
N VAL A 22 1.18 -21.70 7.19
CA VAL A 22 0.25 -20.73 7.74
C VAL A 22 -0.99 -20.86 6.87
N ASP A 23 -2.12 -21.26 7.45
CA ASP A 23 -3.40 -21.21 6.75
C ASP A 23 -3.59 -19.80 6.17
N PRO A 24 -4.15 -19.66 4.94
CA PRO A 24 -4.38 -18.35 4.35
C PRO A 24 -5.16 -17.49 5.35
N LEU A 25 -4.64 -16.31 5.66
CA LEU A 25 -5.30 -15.38 6.56
C LEU A 25 -6.66 -15.02 5.96
N ASP A 26 -7.75 -15.37 6.65
CA ASP A 26 -9.08 -15.00 6.20
C ASP A 26 -9.17 -13.47 6.11
N LEU A 27 -9.53 -12.98 4.93
CA LEU A 27 -9.70 -11.56 4.69
C LEU A 27 -10.79 -11.04 5.63
N ALA A 28 -10.49 -9.97 6.35
CA ALA A 28 -11.48 -9.26 7.15
C ALA A 28 -12.63 -8.76 6.25
N THR A 29 -13.71 -8.22 6.85
CA THR A 29 -14.82 -7.68 6.06
C THR A 29 -14.52 -6.24 5.64
N TYR A 30 -14.73 -5.93 4.36
CA TYR A 30 -14.63 -4.57 3.83
C TYR A 30 -15.79 -3.70 4.35
N ASP A 31 -15.52 -2.43 4.63
CA ASP A 31 -16.52 -1.47 5.09
C ASP A 31 -16.42 -0.18 4.25
N ASP A 32 -17.45 0.09 3.42
CA ASP A 32 -17.50 1.29 2.55
C ASP A 32 -17.40 2.57 3.36
N SER A 33 -18.02 2.62 4.54
CA SER A 33 -17.97 3.81 5.40
C SER A 33 -16.51 4.09 5.82
N THR A 34 -15.79 3.09 6.29
CA THR A 34 -14.38 3.20 6.69
C THR A 34 -13.50 3.64 5.52
N ALA A 35 -13.69 3.05 4.34
CA ALA A 35 -12.96 3.47 3.15
C ALA A 35 -13.28 4.92 2.76
N ARG A 36 -14.55 5.32 2.80
CA ARG A 36 -15.02 6.63 2.34
C ARG A 36 -14.76 7.76 3.32
N THR A 37 -15.01 7.53 4.60
CA THR A 37 -15.04 8.57 5.64
C THR A 37 -13.79 8.58 6.50
N SER A 38 -12.98 7.52 6.46
CA SER A 38 -11.72 7.44 7.22
C SER A 38 -10.51 7.42 6.27
N PHE A 39 -10.32 6.34 5.51
CA PHE A 39 -9.08 6.16 4.73
C PHE A 39 -8.94 7.13 3.55
N PHE A 40 -10.05 7.49 2.89
CA PHE A 40 -10.02 8.40 1.74
C PHE A 40 -9.60 9.82 2.11
N PRO A 41 -10.18 10.48 3.15
CA PRO A 41 -9.66 11.76 3.59
C PRO A 41 -8.18 11.72 4.00
N LEU A 42 -7.73 10.62 4.62
CA LEU A 42 -6.31 10.46 4.97
C LEU A 42 -5.42 10.39 3.72
N ALA A 43 -5.83 9.68 2.67
CA ALA A 43 -5.12 9.65 1.38
C ALA A 43 -5.14 11.02 0.69
N ALA A 44 -6.29 11.69 0.63
CA ALA A 44 -6.44 13.01 0.03
C ALA A 44 -5.60 14.07 0.77
N ALA A 45 -5.56 14.03 2.11
CA ALA A 45 -4.77 14.97 2.91
C ALA A 45 -3.28 14.99 2.56
N ALA A 46 -2.73 13.89 2.00
CA ALA A 46 -1.33 13.82 1.61
C ALA A 46 -0.98 14.78 0.47
N TYR A 47 -1.97 15.23 -0.30
CA TYR A 47 -1.78 16.25 -1.34
C TYR A 47 -1.61 17.65 -0.78
N SER A 48 -2.09 17.92 0.44
CA SER A 48 -2.02 19.23 1.07
C SER A 48 -0.61 19.55 1.60
N THR A 49 -0.22 20.82 1.53
CA THR A 49 0.93 21.37 2.27
C THR A 49 0.65 21.52 3.76
N ASN A 50 -0.61 21.35 4.18
CA ASN A 50 -1.02 21.33 5.59
C ASN A 50 -2.10 20.25 5.83
N PRO A 51 -1.71 18.96 5.90
CA PRO A 51 -2.63 17.84 6.13
C PRO A 51 -3.48 17.99 7.40
N GLN A 52 -2.99 18.74 8.41
CA GLN A 52 -3.72 18.98 9.66
C GLN A 52 -5.10 19.59 9.43
N LYS A 53 -5.30 20.39 8.36
CA LYS A 53 -6.64 20.94 8.03
C LYS A 53 -7.65 19.83 7.75
N CYS A 54 -7.29 18.89 6.88
CA CYS A 54 -8.15 17.74 6.58
C CYS A 54 -8.31 16.84 7.81
N LEU A 55 -7.23 16.58 8.56
CA LEU A 55 -7.29 15.78 9.78
C LEU A 55 -8.26 16.37 10.80
N SER A 56 -8.19 17.68 11.05
CA SER A 56 -9.09 18.38 12.00
C SER A 56 -10.54 18.40 11.53
N ALA A 57 -10.77 18.46 10.21
CA ALA A 57 -12.11 18.48 9.64
C ALA A 57 -12.81 17.10 9.71
N LYS A 58 -12.05 16.00 9.77
CA LYS A 58 -12.59 14.64 9.67
C LYS A 58 -12.44 13.79 10.92
N PHE A 59 -11.51 14.13 11.81
CA PHE A 59 -11.17 13.31 12.96
C PHE A 59 -11.04 14.15 14.23
N SER A 60 -11.69 13.68 15.30
CA SER A 60 -11.60 14.33 16.60
C SER A 60 -10.19 14.20 17.19
N ASN A 61 -9.60 15.33 17.60
CA ASN A 61 -8.28 15.41 18.24
C ASN A 61 -7.13 14.81 17.41
N ALA A 62 -7.26 14.74 16.09
CA ALA A 62 -6.21 14.24 15.23
C ALA A 62 -5.00 15.17 15.20
N GLN A 63 -3.81 14.58 15.18
CA GLN A 63 -2.54 15.29 15.23
C GLN A 63 -1.65 14.84 14.08
N LEU A 64 -1.34 15.76 13.17
CA LEU A 64 -0.21 15.63 12.26
C LEU A 64 1.07 15.57 13.11
N ARG A 65 1.87 14.54 12.90
CA ARG A 65 3.10 14.32 13.65
C ARG A 65 4.31 14.74 12.84
N ARG A 66 4.40 14.24 11.60
CA ARG A 66 5.44 14.61 10.66
C ARG A 66 4.88 14.64 9.25
N GLN A 67 5.33 15.61 8.47
CA GLN A 67 5.20 15.59 7.01
C GLN A 67 6.61 15.62 6.41
N VAL A 68 6.88 14.72 5.48
CA VAL A 68 8.16 14.55 4.81
C VAL A 68 7.96 14.88 3.34
N ASN A 69 8.83 15.72 2.80
CA ASN A 69 8.88 16.06 1.38
C ASN A 69 10.32 15.84 0.90
N VAL A 70 10.50 14.96 -0.07
CA VAL A 70 11.82 14.59 -0.60
C VAL A 70 11.78 14.59 -2.12
N GLN A 71 12.90 14.93 -2.75
CA GLN A 71 13.08 14.67 -4.16
C GLN A 71 13.25 13.17 -4.35
N CYS A 72 12.40 12.55 -5.17
CA CYS A 72 12.37 11.09 -5.34
C CYS A 72 12.63 10.63 -6.77
N ASP A 73 12.77 11.54 -7.73
CA ASP A 73 13.22 11.22 -9.08
C ASP A 73 14.70 11.58 -9.26
N SER A 74 15.47 10.63 -9.79
CA SER A 74 16.89 10.77 -10.13
C SER A 74 17.11 11.32 -11.54
N GLY A 75 16.06 11.43 -12.35
CA GLY A 75 16.08 11.80 -13.78
C GLY A 75 16.07 13.31 -14.08
N GLY A 76 16.24 14.18 -13.08
CA GLY A 76 16.37 15.63 -13.28
C GLY A 76 15.04 16.41 -13.38
N LYS A 77 13.89 15.74 -13.25
CA LYS A 77 12.61 16.41 -12.95
C LYS A 77 12.52 16.60 -11.44
N ASN A 78 12.19 17.81 -10.97
CA ASN A 78 12.11 18.16 -9.54
C ASN A 78 10.85 17.55 -8.86
N ASP A 79 10.61 16.26 -9.07
CA ASP A 79 9.46 15.56 -8.54
C ASP A 79 9.63 15.32 -7.04
N ILE A 80 8.69 15.87 -6.28
CA ILE A 80 8.65 15.75 -4.82
C ILE A 80 7.73 14.59 -4.47
N CYS A 81 8.26 13.59 -3.78
CA CYS A 81 7.45 12.64 -3.04
C CYS A 81 7.11 13.23 -1.69
N SER A 82 5.86 13.04 -1.27
CA SER A 82 5.36 13.52 0.02
C SER A 82 4.67 12.40 0.75
N ALA A 83 4.86 12.37 2.07
CA ALA A 83 4.11 11.49 2.95
C ALA A 83 4.03 12.10 4.34
N TYR A 84 3.05 11.67 5.14
CA TYR A 84 2.91 12.13 6.51
C TYR A 84 2.55 11.00 7.46
N THR A 85 2.85 11.24 8.74
CA THR A 85 2.39 10.44 9.87
C THR A 85 1.41 11.26 10.70
N ALA A 86 0.38 10.61 11.22
CA ALA A 86 -0.57 11.23 12.13
C ALA A 86 -0.95 10.30 13.29
N LEU A 87 -1.39 10.89 14.39
CA LEU A 87 -2.00 10.19 15.50
C LEU A 87 -3.49 10.52 15.53
N LEU A 88 -4.34 9.49 15.59
CA LEU A 88 -5.79 9.60 15.73
C LEU A 88 -6.21 9.00 17.09
N PRO A 89 -6.14 9.75 18.20
CA PRO A 89 -6.44 9.21 19.52
C PRO A 89 -7.87 8.68 19.65
N ALA A 90 -8.86 9.35 19.04
CA ALA A 90 -10.26 8.93 19.08
C ALA A 90 -10.51 7.60 18.34
N ASN A 91 -9.61 7.23 17.43
CA ASN A 91 -9.69 6.00 16.63
C ASN A 91 -8.69 4.93 17.11
N ASN A 92 -7.86 5.23 18.11
CA ASN A 92 -6.71 4.41 18.51
C ASN A 92 -5.84 4.00 17.30
N ALA A 93 -5.48 4.96 16.44
CA ALA A 93 -4.72 4.67 15.22
C ALA A 93 -3.50 5.57 15.03
N VAL A 94 -2.40 4.98 14.58
CA VAL A 94 -1.24 5.66 13.98
C VAL A 94 -1.39 5.57 12.46
N VAL A 95 -1.37 6.71 11.78
CA VAL A 95 -1.57 6.80 10.34
C VAL A 95 -0.24 7.01 9.62
N LEU A 96 -0.06 6.32 8.51
CA LEU A 96 0.92 6.63 7.47
C LEU A 96 0.16 6.88 6.16
N SER A 97 0.39 8.03 5.54
CA SER A 97 -0.26 8.37 4.26
C SER A 97 0.75 8.91 3.26
N PHE A 98 0.63 8.42 2.03
CA PHE A 98 1.57 8.69 0.94
C PHE A 98 0.87 9.39 -0.22
N ARG A 99 1.48 10.45 -0.74
CA ARG A 99 0.98 11.24 -1.87
C ARG A 99 1.35 10.57 -3.20
N GLY A 100 0.46 10.68 -4.19
CA GLY A 100 0.84 10.49 -5.59
C GLY A 100 1.72 11.63 -6.15
N THR A 101 2.01 11.59 -7.45
CA THR A 101 2.72 12.67 -8.15
C THR A 101 2.16 12.87 -9.56
N GLN A 102 2.19 14.12 -10.05
CA GLN A 102 1.81 14.45 -11.41
C GLN A 102 2.78 13.85 -12.44
N GLY A 103 4.07 13.74 -12.11
CA GLY A 103 5.05 13.13 -13.00
C GLY A 103 4.76 11.65 -13.30
N PHE A 104 4.14 10.93 -12.35
CA PHE A 104 3.72 9.54 -12.58
C PHE A 104 2.58 9.46 -13.59
N LEU A 105 1.61 10.37 -13.54
CA LEU A 105 0.54 10.44 -14.53
C LEU A 105 1.10 10.79 -15.91
N GLN A 106 2.04 11.73 -15.97
CA GLN A 106 2.72 12.06 -17.21
C GLN A 106 3.45 10.84 -17.81
N LEU A 107 4.20 10.07 -17.01
CA LEU A 107 4.89 8.86 -17.48
C LEU A 107 3.91 7.84 -18.10
N ILE A 108 2.72 7.72 -17.54
CA ILE A 108 1.68 6.80 -18.03
C ILE A 108 1.05 7.32 -19.32
N GLU A 109 0.73 8.61 -19.38
CA GLU A 109 0.17 9.26 -20.57
C GLU A 109 1.17 9.23 -21.74
N GLU A 110 2.45 9.44 -21.46
CA GLU A 110 3.56 9.30 -22.41
C GLU A 110 3.88 7.83 -22.73
N ALA A 111 3.19 6.89 -22.07
CA ALA A 111 3.38 5.45 -22.16
C ALA A 111 4.83 4.99 -21.95
N ASP A 112 5.61 5.75 -21.16
CA ASP A 112 6.98 5.40 -20.81
C ASP A 112 7.00 4.32 -19.73
N LYS A 113 6.84 3.08 -20.17
CA LYS A 113 6.83 1.90 -19.30
C LYS A 113 8.22 1.47 -18.85
N SER A 114 9.29 2.19 -19.25
CA SER A 114 10.65 1.85 -18.82
C SER A 114 10.82 1.90 -17.30
N VAL A 115 10.04 2.76 -16.62
CA VAL A 115 10.00 2.87 -15.15
C VAL A 115 9.58 1.58 -14.43
N PHE A 116 9.01 0.62 -15.17
CA PHE A 116 8.57 -0.67 -14.66
C PHE A 116 9.46 -1.83 -15.10
N GLN A 117 10.48 -1.61 -15.92
CA GLN A 117 11.40 -2.69 -16.35
C GLN A 117 12.38 -3.08 -15.24
N SER A 118 12.61 -2.18 -14.27
CA SER A 118 13.51 -2.44 -13.15
C SER A 118 12.75 -2.83 -11.89
N GLN A 119 13.12 -3.97 -11.31
CA GLN A 119 12.57 -4.48 -10.06
C GLN A 119 13.68 -4.72 -9.04
N SER A 120 13.37 -4.55 -7.76
CA SER A 120 14.26 -4.80 -6.63
C SER A 120 13.70 -5.88 -5.72
N GLN A 121 14.56 -6.70 -5.10
CA GLN A 121 14.13 -7.71 -4.13
C GLN A 121 13.40 -7.04 -2.97
N TRP A 122 12.33 -7.68 -2.51
CA TRP A 122 11.51 -7.17 -1.41
C TRP A 122 11.64 -8.04 -0.17
N ILE A 123 11.63 -7.40 1.01
CA ILE A 123 11.90 -8.06 2.29
C ILE A 123 10.86 -9.13 2.65
N ALA A 124 9.59 -8.96 2.25
CA ALA A 124 8.56 -9.96 2.48
C ALA A 124 8.66 -11.17 1.54
N GLY A 125 9.47 -11.06 0.48
CA GLY A 125 9.54 -12.03 -0.62
C GLY A 125 9.20 -11.39 -1.96
N GLY A 126 9.72 -11.99 -3.03
CA GLY A 126 9.54 -11.50 -4.39
C GLY A 126 10.28 -10.21 -4.69
N LYS A 127 9.79 -9.49 -5.70
CA LYS A 127 10.35 -8.23 -6.17
C LYS A 127 9.25 -7.19 -6.32
N VAL A 128 9.64 -5.93 -6.17
CA VAL A 128 8.78 -4.76 -6.36
C VAL A 128 9.39 -3.85 -7.41
N SER A 129 8.58 -2.97 -8.02
CA SER A 129 9.12 -1.91 -8.87
C SER A 129 10.23 -1.15 -8.14
N LYS A 130 11.38 -1.00 -8.78
CA LYS A 130 12.49 -0.22 -8.23
C LYS A 130 12.06 1.24 -8.01
N TYR A 131 11.28 1.81 -8.93
CA TYR A 131 10.75 3.17 -8.81
C TYR A 131 9.91 3.35 -7.53
N PHE A 132 8.95 2.44 -7.28
CA PHE A 132 8.13 2.49 -6.07
C PHE A 132 8.94 2.23 -4.80
N GLY A 133 9.85 1.25 -4.85
CA GLY A 133 10.73 0.90 -3.74
C GLY A 133 11.66 2.04 -3.34
N ASP A 134 12.30 2.70 -4.31
CA ASP A 134 13.22 3.82 -4.06
C ASP A 134 12.46 5.04 -3.49
N ALA A 135 11.26 5.34 -4.02
CA ALA A 135 10.41 6.42 -3.52
C ALA A 135 10.00 6.18 -2.06
N PHE A 136 9.52 4.96 -1.74
CA PHE A 136 9.22 4.55 -0.37
C PHE A 136 10.46 4.66 0.53
N ASN A 137 11.59 4.07 0.12
CA ASN A 137 12.82 4.06 0.92
C ASN A 137 13.33 5.47 1.21
N THR A 138 13.22 6.38 0.25
CA THR A 138 13.66 7.78 0.41
C THR A 138 12.81 8.49 1.46
N LEU A 139 11.47 8.38 1.39
CA LEU A 139 10.56 8.94 2.40
C LEU A 139 10.75 8.29 3.77
N TRP A 140 10.87 6.97 3.80
CA TRP A 140 11.04 6.17 5.01
C TRP A 140 12.30 6.60 5.78
N ASN A 141 13.43 6.70 5.06
CA ASN A 141 14.72 7.05 5.65
C ASN A 141 14.87 8.56 5.92
N ALA A 142 14.03 9.42 5.35
CA ALA A 142 14.01 10.87 5.62
C ALA A 142 13.28 11.25 6.92
N GLY A 143 13.19 10.32 7.88
CA GLY A 143 12.67 10.56 9.23
C GLY A 143 11.26 10.03 9.49
N MET A 144 10.57 9.47 8.48
CA MET A 144 9.29 8.80 8.70
C MET A 144 9.46 7.55 9.56
N LYS A 145 10.52 6.76 9.34
CA LYS A 145 10.85 5.57 10.14
C LYS A 145 10.91 5.88 11.63
N ASP A 146 11.63 6.93 12.01
CA ASP A 146 11.85 7.28 13.41
C ASP A 146 10.56 7.73 14.08
N ASP A 147 9.73 8.50 13.36
CA ASP A 147 8.44 8.96 13.86
C ASP A 147 7.45 7.81 14.04
N VAL A 148 7.37 6.87 13.08
CA VAL A 148 6.52 5.67 13.17
C VAL A 148 6.93 4.81 14.37
N ASN A 149 8.24 4.54 14.53
CA ASN A 149 8.74 3.78 15.67
C ASN A 149 8.40 4.45 17.00
N TYR A 150 8.56 5.77 17.09
CA TYR A 150 8.20 6.53 18.29
C TYR A 150 6.69 6.45 18.60
N LEU A 151 5.84 6.66 17.60
CA LEU A 151 4.39 6.65 17.78
C LEU A 151 3.88 5.28 18.21
N LEU A 152 4.39 4.20 17.60
CA LEU A 152 3.98 2.83 17.96
C LEU A 152 4.54 2.38 19.30
N HIS A 153 5.74 2.85 19.68
CA HIS A 153 6.28 2.60 21.01
C HIS A 153 5.45 3.30 22.12
N THR A 154 5.03 4.55 21.87
CA THR A 154 4.26 5.34 22.84
C THR A 154 2.76 5.02 22.84
N ASN A 155 2.25 4.36 21.80
CA ASN A 155 0.86 3.95 21.67
C ASN A 155 0.75 2.47 21.29
N PRO A 156 1.24 1.54 22.14
CA PRO A 156 1.40 0.13 21.76
C PRO A 156 0.09 -0.60 21.50
N THR A 157 -1.05 -0.06 21.94
CA THR A 157 -2.38 -0.62 21.70
C THR A 157 -3.03 -0.13 20.41
N PHE A 158 -2.45 0.86 19.73
CA PHE A 158 -3.06 1.46 18.55
C PHE A 158 -2.89 0.57 17.31
N GLU A 159 -3.85 0.68 16.39
CA GLU A 159 -3.75 0.13 15.05
C GLU A 159 -2.80 0.98 14.18
N VAL A 160 -2.29 0.38 13.10
CA VAL A 160 -1.51 1.06 12.07
C VAL A 160 -2.39 1.18 10.82
N TRP A 161 -2.79 2.38 10.48
CA TRP A 161 -3.57 2.66 9.28
C TRP A 161 -2.65 3.19 8.19
N VAL A 162 -2.56 2.48 7.07
CA VAL A 162 -1.70 2.84 5.95
C VAL A 162 -2.57 3.12 4.73
N THR A 163 -2.32 4.24 4.06
CA THR A 163 -3.14 4.65 2.92
C THR A 163 -2.37 5.46 1.89
N GLY A 164 -2.93 5.57 0.69
CA GLY A 164 -2.37 6.37 -0.37
C GLY A 164 -3.18 6.25 -1.66
N HIS A 165 -3.03 7.26 -2.51
CA HIS A 165 -3.66 7.32 -3.81
C HIS A 165 -2.60 7.30 -4.93
N SER A 166 -2.90 6.65 -6.06
CA SER A 166 -1.99 6.58 -7.22
C SER A 166 -0.65 5.93 -6.86
N LEU A 167 0.48 6.54 -7.24
CA LEU A 167 1.82 6.19 -6.77
C LEU A 167 1.90 6.04 -5.23
N GLY A 168 1.17 6.88 -4.50
CA GLY A 168 1.05 6.80 -3.04
C GLY A 168 0.43 5.48 -2.57
N GLY A 169 -0.47 4.89 -3.35
CA GLY A 169 -1.02 3.57 -3.09
C GLY A 169 0.04 2.46 -3.13
N SER A 170 1.00 2.53 -4.06
CA SER A 170 2.11 1.58 -4.11
C SER A 170 3.02 1.74 -2.90
N MET A 171 3.41 2.98 -2.58
CA MET A 171 4.23 3.26 -1.40
C MET A 171 3.53 2.83 -0.09
N ALA A 172 2.20 2.98 -0.01
CA ALA A 172 1.40 2.52 1.11
C ALA A 172 1.42 0.99 1.27
N SER A 173 1.27 0.23 0.18
CA SER A 173 1.38 -1.24 0.22
C SER A 173 2.79 -1.70 0.62
N LEU A 174 3.82 -1.06 0.07
CA LEU A 174 5.20 -1.30 0.48
C LEU A 174 5.41 -0.97 1.96
N ALA A 175 4.92 0.16 2.45
CA ALA A 175 5.05 0.54 3.86
C ALA A 175 4.36 -0.47 4.80
N ALA A 176 3.13 -0.89 4.48
CA ALA A 176 2.41 -1.88 5.26
C ALA A 176 3.16 -3.22 5.30
N SER A 177 3.61 -3.71 4.14
CA SER A 177 4.42 -4.92 4.03
C SER A 177 5.73 -4.83 4.82
N TYR A 178 6.43 -3.70 4.72
CA TYR A 178 7.69 -3.45 5.41
C TYR A 178 7.52 -3.46 6.94
N ILE A 179 6.45 -2.82 7.45
CA ILE A 179 6.13 -2.77 8.89
C ILE A 179 5.93 -4.17 9.45
N VAL A 180 5.19 -5.04 8.75
CA VAL A 180 4.96 -6.42 9.18
C VAL A 180 6.23 -7.26 9.08
N SER A 181 6.95 -7.20 7.95
CA SER A 181 8.19 -7.97 7.74
C SER A 181 9.29 -7.64 8.75
N ASN A 182 9.42 -6.36 9.14
CA ASN A 182 10.42 -5.93 10.12
C ASN A 182 9.91 -6.02 11.56
N GLN A 183 8.72 -6.61 11.80
CA GLN A 183 8.14 -6.79 13.13
C GLN A 183 7.95 -5.46 13.89
N ILE A 184 7.75 -4.34 13.17
CA ILE A 184 7.46 -3.03 13.76
C ILE A 184 6.04 -3.06 14.36
N ALA A 185 5.10 -3.71 13.67
CA ALA A 185 3.78 -4.04 14.19
C ALA A 185 3.33 -5.41 13.65
N PRO A 186 2.55 -6.19 14.42
CA PRO A 186 1.98 -7.44 13.93
C PRO A 186 0.91 -7.18 12.87
N GLY A 187 0.78 -8.07 11.90
CA GLY A 187 -0.13 -7.94 10.76
C GLY A 187 -1.60 -7.74 11.13
N ASN A 188 -2.05 -8.28 12.26
CA ASN A 188 -3.41 -8.10 12.76
C ASN A 188 -3.71 -6.68 13.30
N LYS A 189 -2.68 -5.83 13.48
CA LYS A 189 -2.83 -4.41 13.80
C LYS A 189 -2.71 -3.50 12.58
N VAL A 190 -2.30 -4.03 11.42
CA VAL A 190 -2.08 -3.23 10.20
C VAL A 190 -3.33 -3.29 9.34
N LYS A 191 -3.85 -2.11 8.97
CA LYS A 191 -4.94 -1.92 8.02
C LYS A 191 -4.45 -1.10 6.84
N LEU A 192 -4.63 -1.63 5.64
CA LEU A 192 -4.27 -0.99 4.38
C LEU A 192 -5.52 -0.78 3.52
N ILE A 193 -5.76 0.46 3.13
CA ILE A 193 -6.66 0.78 2.01
C ILE A 193 -5.93 1.71 1.06
N THR A 194 -5.90 1.37 -0.22
CA THR A 194 -5.30 2.21 -1.27
C THR A 194 -6.34 2.58 -2.32
N TYR A 195 -6.10 3.65 -3.06
CA TYR A 195 -7.01 4.16 -4.10
C TYR A 195 -6.26 4.29 -5.42
N GLY A 196 -6.75 3.64 -6.47
CA GLY A 196 -6.11 3.70 -7.79
C GLY A 196 -4.66 3.22 -7.76
N GLN A 197 -4.35 2.19 -6.96
CA GLN A 197 -3.00 1.67 -6.81
C GLN A 197 -2.57 0.90 -8.09
N PRO A 198 -1.39 1.19 -8.68
CA PRO A 198 -0.82 0.39 -9.77
C PRO A 198 -0.20 -0.92 -9.27
N ARG A 199 0.00 -1.90 -10.17
CA ARG A 199 0.64 -3.17 -9.80
C ARG A 199 2.04 -2.90 -9.25
N THR A 200 2.26 -3.26 -8.00
CA THR A 200 3.40 -2.77 -7.21
C THR A 200 4.60 -3.72 -7.26
N GLY A 201 4.36 -5.03 -7.33
CA GLY A 201 5.39 -6.04 -7.40
C GLY A 201 4.95 -7.27 -8.14
N ASN A 202 5.79 -8.30 -8.09
CA ASN A 202 5.59 -9.52 -8.85
C ASN A 202 4.73 -10.56 -8.09
N THR A 203 4.43 -11.69 -8.73
CA THR A 203 3.58 -12.73 -8.15
C THR A 203 4.04 -13.19 -6.75
N PRO A 204 5.33 -13.51 -6.51
CA PRO A 204 5.80 -13.83 -5.16
C PRO A 204 5.63 -12.71 -4.13
N PHE A 205 5.72 -11.43 -4.54
CA PHE A 205 5.42 -10.31 -3.65
C PHE A 205 3.93 -10.25 -3.31
N ALA A 206 3.04 -10.41 -4.29
CA ALA A 206 1.59 -10.42 -4.06
C ALA A 206 1.19 -11.53 -3.06
N VAL A 207 1.71 -12.75 -3.25
CA VAL A 207 1.49 -13.88 -2.33
C VAL A 207 2.00 -13.59 -0.93
N ALA A 208 3.20 -13.01 -0.81
CA ALA A 208 3.75 -12.65 0.48
C ALA A 208 2.91 -11.57 1.18
N HIS A 209 2.48 -10.54 0.43
CA HIS A 209 1.67 -9.45 0.94
C HIS A 209 0.31 -9.93 1.47
N ASP A 210 -0.36 -10.82 0.74
CA ASP A 210 -1.64 -11.42 1.15
C ASP A 210 -1.53 -12.21 2.46
N ALA A 211 -0.38 -12.83 2.71
CA ALA A 211 -0.13 -13.57 3.95
C ALA A 211 0.20 -12.67 5.15
N GLN A 212 0.46 -11.37 4.95
CA GLN A 212 0.92 -10.46 6.01
C GLN A 212 -0.21 -9.82 6.83
N MET A 213 -1.35 -9.50 6.23
CA MET A 213 -2.39 -8.72 6.90
C MET A 213 -3.81 -9.04 6.38
N ALA A 214 -4.77 -9.12 7.30
CA ALA A 214 -6.13 -9.54 6.99
C ALA A 214 -6.97 -8.42 6.39
N TYR A 215 -6.56 -7.17 6.61
CA TYR A 215 -7.29 -5.98 6.17
C TYR A 215 -6.41 -5.21 5.17
N SER A 216 -6.43 -5.67 3.93
CA SER A 216 -5.71 -5.07 2.80
C SER A 216 -6.63 -4.97 1.60
N TYR A 217 -6.97 -3.74 1.21
CA TYR A 217 -7.86 -3.47 0.09
C TYR A 217 -7.29 -2.45 -0.88
N ARG A 218 -7.48 -2.74 -2.17
CA ARG A 218 -7.28 -1.80 -3.26
C ARG A 218 -8.64 -1.35 -3.77
N VAL A 219 -8.98 -0.09 -3.59
CA VAL A 219 -10.22 0.51 -4.11
C VAL A 219 -9.95 1.01 -5.52
N THR A 220 -10.78 0.56 -6.47
CA THR A 220 -10.67 0.91 -7.90
C THR A 220 -11.98 1.54 -8.39
N HIS A 221 -11.86 2.52 -9.28
CA HIS A 221 -13.00 3.29 -9.79
C HIS A 221 -13.14 3.16 -11.31
N ASN A 222 -14.25 2.57 -11.75
CA ASN A 222 -14.65 2.48 -13.15
C ASN A 222 -13.49 2.12 -14.09
N ARG A 223 -13.10 3.02 -15.01
CA ARG A 223 -12.06 2.76 -16.03
C ARG A 223 -10.73 3.42 -15.68
N ASP A 224 -10.47 3.66 -14.40
CA ASP A 224 -9.18 4.16 -13.90
C ASP A 224 -8.04 3.37 -14.54
N VAL A 225 -7.13 4.06 -15.22
CA VAL A 225 -6.00 3.45 -15.94
C VAL A 225 -4.92 2.92 -15.01
N VAL A 226 -4.77 3.53 -13.83
CA VAL A 226 -3.61 3.31 -12.96
C VAL A 226 -3.58 1.92 -12.33
N PRO A 227 -4.70 1.31 -11.90
CA PRO A 227 -4.70 -0.09 -11.50
C PRO A 227 -4.27 -1.06 -12.59
N HIS A 228 -4.31 -0.68 -13.87
CA HIS A 228 -4.00 -1.60 -14.97
C HIS A 228 -2.56 -1.48 -15.48
N ILE A 229 -1.72 -0.71 -14.78
CA ILE A 229 -0.30 -0.56 -15.08
C ILE A 229 0.58 -1.08 -13.91
N PRO A 230 1.75 -1.65 -14.21
CA PRO A 230 2.18 -2.18 -15.50
C PRO A 230 1.15 -3.16 -16.09
N ASN A 231 1.10 -3.29 -17.42
CA ASN A 231 0.14 -4.20 -18.04
C ASN A 231 0.35 -5.64 -17.55
N GLU A 232 -0.71 -6.45 -17.55
CA GLU A 232 -0.57 -7.89 -17.26
C GLU A 232 0.45 -8.55 -18.20
N GLY A 233 1.25 -9.45 -17.64
CA GLY A 233 2.33 -10.13 -18.35
C GLY A 233 3.63 -9.33 -18.47
N MET A 234 3.64 -8.04 -18.12
CA MET A 234 4.89 -7.28 -18.02
C MET A 234 5.63 -7.65 -16.73
N GLU A 235 6.88 -8.12 -16.83
CA GLU A 235 7.80 -8.37 -15.70
C GLU A 235 7.17 -9.10 -14.49
N ASP A 236 6.21 -10.00 -14.74
CA ASP A 236 5.44 -10.75 -13.73
C ASP A 236 4.71 -9.86 -12.70
N TYR A 237 4.40 -8.59 -13.04
CA TYR A 237 3.64 -7.72 -12.14
C TYR A 237 2.25 -8.29 -11.85
N LYS A 238 1.89 -8.33 -10.57
CA LYS A 238 0.66 -8.89 -10.05
C LYS A 238 0.16 -8.07 -8.88
N HIS A 239 -1.14 -7.77 -8.85
CA HIS A 239 -1.80 -7.19 -7.69
C HIS A 239 -1.90 -8.18 -6.55
N HIS A 240 -1.73 -7.66 -5.33
CA HIS A 240 -2.16 -8.33 -4.11
C HIS A 240 -3.69 -8.23 -3.96
N LYS A 241 -4.27 -9.06 -3.07
CA LYS A 241 -5.69 -9.02 -2.71
C LYS A 241 -5.97 -8.01 -1.59
N ALA A 242 -7.22 -7.58 -1.43
CA ALA A 242 -8.38 -7.77 -2.32
C ALA A 242 -8.70 -6.49 -3.10
N GLU A 243 -9.36 -6.64 -4.25
CA GLU A 243 -9.91 -5.49 -4.98
C GLU A 243 -11.32 -5.16 -4.50
N VAL A 244 -11.62 -3.88 -4.34
CA VAL A 244 -12.98 -3.36 -4.16
C VAL A 244 -13.30 -2.44 -5.32
N PHE A 245 -14.09 -2.95 -6.25
CA PHE A 245 -14.36 -2.32 -7.53
C PHE A 245 -15.70 -1.58 -7.54
N TYR A 246 -15.64 -0.27 -7.77
CA TYR A 246 -16.79 0.60 -7.97
C TYR A 246 -16.99 0.83 -9.47
N LYS A 247 -17.84 0.01 -10.10
CA LYS A 247 -18.00 -0.02 -11.56
C LYS A 247 -18.64 1.23 -12.15
N GLU A 248 -19.69 1.75 -11.53
CA GLU A 248 -20.55 2.78 -12.14
C GLU A 248 -20.55 4.11 -11.37
N SER A 249 -20.55 4.04 -10.03
CA SER A 249 -20.62 5.22 -9.18
C SER A 249 -19.90 4.98 -7.87
N MET A 250 -19.38 6.07 -7.30
CA MET A 250 -18.87 6.10 -5.93
C MET A 250 -19.67 7.04 -5.03
N LYS A 251 -20.92 7.38 -5.38
CA LYS A 251 -21.82 8.12 -4.47
C LYS A 251 -22.16 7.29 -3.23
N PRO A 252 -22.56 7.91 -2.10
CA PRO A 252 -23.09 7.16 -0.96
C PRO A 252 -24.22 6.22 -1.39
N GLY A 253 -24.17 4.96 -0.96
CA GLY A 253 -25.12 3.91 -1.33
C GLY A 253 -24.88 3.25 -2.70
N ALA A 254 -23.83 3.64 -3.43
CA ALA A 254 -23.46 2.95 -4.66
C ALA A 254 -23.01 1.51 -4.40
N SER A 255 -23.33 0.61 -5.34
CA SER A 255 -22.87 -0.77 -5.29
C SER A 255 -21.39 -0.89 -5.64
N TYR A 256 -20.70 -1.81 -4.96
CA TYR A 256 -19.33 -2.21 -5.25
C TYR A 256 -19.24 -3.74 -5.26
N LYS A 257 -18.16 -4.27 -5.86
CA LYS A 257 -17.85 -5.70 -5.85
C LYS A 257 -16.51 -5.93 -5.17
N VAL A 258 -16.46 -6.86 -4.24
CA VAL A 258 -15.22 -7.30 -3.58
C VAL A 258 -14.71 -8.54 -4.30
N CYS A 259 -13.53 -8.46 -4.92
CA CYS A 259 -12.85 -9.59 -5.53
C CYS A 259 -11.70 -10.04 -4.62
N SER A 260 -11.97 -11.07 -3.81
CA SER A 260 -11.04 -11.65 -2.83
C SER A 260 -10.62 -13.10 -3.14
N SER A 261 -11.29 -13.78 -4.07
CA SER A 261 -11.03 -15.19 -4.37
C SER A 261 -9.79 -15.39 -5.25
N ALA A 262 -9.47 -14.44 -6.13
CA ALA A 262 -8.33 -14.50 -7.04
C ALA A 262 -7.67 -13.13 -7.22
N ASP A 263 -6.35 -13.13 -7.36
CA ASP A 263 -5.60 -11.95 -7.82
C ASP A 263 -6.01 -11.64 -9.26
N GLU A 264 -6.12 -10.37 -9.60
CA GLU A 264 -6.41 -9.92 -10.98
C GLU A 264 -7.75 -10.47 -11.53
N SER A 265 -8.80 -10.50 -10.71
CA SER A 265 -10.06 -11.12 -11.10
C SER A 265 -10.80 -10.38 -12.23
N ASN A 266 -11.13 -11.11 -13.30
CA ASN A 266 -12.00 -10.62 -14.40
C ASN A 266 -13.44 -10.32 -13.95
N ASP A 267 -13.79 -10.68 -12.72
CA ASP A 267 -15.05 -10.30 -12.11
C ASP A 267 -15.09 -8.83 -11.68
N CYS A 268 -13.93 -8.17 -11.52
CA CYS A 268 -13.76 -6.77 -11.12
C CYS A 268 -13.17 -5.93 -12.27
N SER A 269 -12.27 -4.97 -12.02
CA SER A 269 -11.87 -3.98 -13.04
C SER A 269 -11.16 -4.61 -14.23
N ASN A 270 -10.46 -5.75 -14.06
CA ASN A 270 -9.82 -6.46 -15.18
C ASN A 270 -10.81 -7.02 -16.20
N GLY A 271 -12.08 -7.20 -15.83
CA GLY A 271 -13.14 -7.59 -16.77
C GLY A 271 -13.56 -6.48 -17.74
N LEU A 272 -13.07 -5.25 -17.56
CA LEU A 272 -13.39 -4.14 -18.44
C LEU A 272 -12.55 -4.20 -19.73
N LEU A 273 -13.22 -4.02 -20.87
CA LEU A 273 -12.56 -4.00 -22.18
C LEU A 273 -11.64 -2.78 -22.39
N ILE A 274 -11.90 -1.67 -21.67
CA ILE A 274 -11.15 -0.41 -21.79
C ILE A 274 -10.96 0.19 -20.40
N THR A 275 -9.71 0.37 -20.00
CA THR A 275 -9.28 0.88 -18.69
C THR A 275 -8.22 1.97 -18.89
N ALA A 276 -8.65 3.12 -19.44
CA ALA A 276 -7.76 4.17 -19.93
C ALA A 276 -8.13 5.58 -19.43
N SER A 277 -8.99 5.69 -18.41
CA SER A 277 -9.51 6.96 -17.94
C SER A 277 -8.63 7.57 -16.84
N VAL A 278 -7.91 8.64 -17.16
CA VAL A 278 -7.22 9.48 -16.17
C VAL A 278 -8.22 10.25 -15.32
N SER A 279 -9.38 10.63 -15.87
CA SER A 279 -10.43 11.31 -15.09
C SER A 279 -10.99 10.44 -13.97
N ASP A 280 -11.19 9.14 -14.22
CA ASP A 280 -11.66 8.21 -13.19
C ASP A 280 -10.59 7.98 -12.12
N HIS A 281 -9.32 8.11 -12.48
CA HIS A 281 -8.20 8.08 -11.55
C HIS A 281 -8.19 9.30 -10.61
N LEU A 282 -8.43 10.51 -11.14
CA LEU A 282 -8.36 11.73 -10.34
C LEU A 282 -9.55 11.92 -9.40
N THR A 283 -10.65 11.17 -9.60
CA THR A 283 -11.89 11.35 -8.84
C THR A 283 -12.29 10.09 -8.10
N TYR A 284 -12.30 10.14 -6.77
CA TYR A 284 -12.79 9.06 -5.90
C TYR A 284 -13.87 9.60 -4.97
N PHE A 285 -14.94 8.82 -4.78
CA PHE A 285 -16.10 9.21 -3.95
C PHE A 285 -16.66 10.60 -4.26
N THR A 286 -16.74 10.95 -5.55
CA THR A 286 -17.22 12.25 -6.07
C THR A 286 -16.35 13.46 -5.74
N LYS A 287 -15.10 13.25 -5.34
CA LYS A 287 -14.13 14.29 -5.02
C LYS A 287 -12.91 14.14 -5.90
N ASP A 288 -12.43 15.23 -6.48
CA ASP A 288 -11.06 15.29 -6.98
C ASP A 288 -10.12 15.09 -5.79
N VAL A 289 -9.31 14.03 -5.82
CA VAL A 289 -8.53 13.59 -4.65
C VAL A 289 -7.58 14.69 -4.20
N SER A 290 -6.91 15.35 -5.16
CA SER A 290 -5.89 16.35 -4.89
C SER A 290 -6.50 17.68 -4.43
N GLN A 291 -7.45 18.22 -5.20
CA GLN A 291 -8.07 19.50 -4.92
C GLN A 291 -8.85 19.47 -3.61
N TRP A 292 -9.56 18.37 -3.34
CA TRP A 292 -10.31 18.22 -2.09
C TRP A 292 -9.37 18.11 -0.87
N GLY A 293 -8.27 17.37 -1.01
CA GLY A 293 -7.23 17.28 0.02
C GLY A 293 -6.57 18.62 0.33
N GLU A 294 -6.18 19.36 -0.70
CA GLU A 294 -5.59 20.71 -0.61
C GLU A 294 -6.56 21.72 0.03
N ALA A 295 -7.86 21.60 -0.26
CA ALA A 295 -8.92 22.39 0.35
C ALA A 295 -9.20 22.03 1.83
N GLY A 296 -8.43 21.11 2.42
CA GLY A 296 -8.61 20.67 3.80
C GLY A 296 -9.82 19.75 3.98
N CYS A 297 -10.19 19.01 2.93
CA CYS A 297 -11.30 18.06 2.91
C CYS A 297 -12.67 18.67 3.22
N ASN A 298 -12.90 19.92 2.81
CA ASN A 298 -14.18 20.63 2.91
C ASN A 298 -15.02 20.56 1.63
#